data_AF-A0A9D7CDA2-F1
#
_entry.id   AF-A0A9D7CDA2-F1
#
_cell.length_a   1.000
_cell.length_b   1.000
_cell.length_c   1.000
_cell.angle_alpha   90.00
_cell.angle_beta   90.00
_cell.angle_gamma   90.00
#
_symmetry.space_group_name_H-M   'P 1'
#
loop_
_entity.id
_entity.type
_entity.pdbx_description
1 polymer ?
#
loop_
_entity_poly.entity_id
_entity_poly.type
_entity_poly.pdbx_seq_one_letter_code
_entity_poly.pdbx_strand_id
1 'polypeptide(L)'
;MQATGRVDATGSFTMPLPAAAVANNSLPLIACYVSTDQQTWISVAQVPISASDTFCGVTGVGTASPGVTLINGIQGDYFYIVAIW
;
A
#
# COMPACT_ATOMS: atom_id res chain seq x y z
N MET A 1 10.31 6.25 -1.29
CA MET A 1 9.10 7.03 -1.55
C MET A 1 8.06 6.74 -0.49
N GLN A 2 7.17 7.68 -0.20
CA GLN A 2 6.17 7.53 0.85
C GLN A 2 4.85 8.21 0.49
N ALA A 3 3.75 7.72 1.04
CA ALA A 3 2.42 8.33 0.98
C ALA A 3 1.71 8.16 2.32
N THR A 4 0.93 9.16 2.71
CA THR A 4 0.11 9.14 3.93
C THR A 4 -1.21 9.85 3.67
N GLY A 5 -2.24 9.45 4.40
CA GLY A 5 -3.58 10.01 4.23
C GLY A 5 -4.61 9.23 5.05
N ARG A 6 -5.87 9.35 4.64
CA ARG A 6 -6.98 8.56 5.18
C ARG A 6 -7.60 7.70 4.10
N VAL A 7 -7.97 6.48 4.47
CA VAL A 7 -8.68 5.56 3.58
C VAL A 7 -10.07 6.13 3.29
N ASP A 8 -10.44 6.17 2.02
CA ASP A 8 -11.74 6.66 1.58
C ASP A 8 -12.81 5.55 1.57
N ALA A 9 -14.00 5.85 1.02
CA ALA A 9 -15.11 4.90 0.96
C ALA A 9 -14.84 3.67 0.07
N THR A 10 -13.83 3.70 -0.80
CA THR A 10 -13.44 2.56 -1.64
C THR A 10 -12.66 1.51 -0.87
N GLY A 11 -12.16 1.86 0.32
CA GLY A 11 -11.30 0.99 1.12
C GLY A 11 -9.93 0.74 0.47
N SER A 12 -9.55 1.51 -0.55
CA SER A 12 -8.30 1.28 -1.29
C SER A 12 -7.54 2.57 -1.54
N PHE A 13 -6.22 2.48 -1.55
CA PHE A 13 -5.35 3.59 -1.94
C PHE A 13 -4.12 3.05 -2.66
N THR A 14 -3.77 3.67 -3.80
CA THR A 14 -2.56 3.33 -4.55
C THR A 14 -1.57 4.48 -4.52
N MET A 15 -0.40 4.24 -3.93
CA MET A 15 0.76 5.10 -4.10
C MET A 15 1.44 4.76 -5.43
N PRO A 16 1.46 5.66 -6.43
CA PRO A 16 2.08 5.38 -7.72
C PRO A 16 3.59 5.16 -7.56
N LEU A 17 4.13 4.17 -8.27
CA LEU A 17 5.56 3.91 -8.41
C LEU A 17 6.05 4.41 -9.78
N PRO A 18 7.28 4.96 -9.89
CA PRO A 18 7.88 5.23 -11.19
C PRO A 18 8.04 3.92 -11.96
N ALA A 19 7.50 3.85 -13.18
CA ALA A 19 7.57 2.63 -14.01
C ALA A 19 9.00 2.13 -14.21
N ALA A 20 9.96 3.05 -14.37
CA ALA A 20 11.38 2.72 -14.50
C ALA A 20 11.97 2.08 -13.22
N ALA A 21 11.45 2.40 -12.03
CA ALA A 21 11.98 1.88 -10.76
C ALA A 21 11.58 0.42 -10.51
N VAL A 22 10.56 -0.09 -11.21
CA VAL A 22 10.15 -1.50 -11.16
C VAL A 22 10.37 -2.23 -12.49
N ALA A 23 11.15 -1.63 -13.40
CA ALA A 23 11.56 -2.28 -14.64
C ALA A 23 12.39 -3.54 -14.33
N ASN A 24 12.37 -4.51 -15.24
CA ASN A 24 13.11 -5.76 -15.11
C ASN A 24 12.79 -6.55 -13.82
N ASN A 25 11.56 -6.44 -13.32
CA ASN A 25 11.10 -7.09 -12.08
C ASN A 25 11.86 -6.68 -10.81
N SER A 26 12.44 -5.47 -10.79
CA SER A 26 12.97 -4.89 -9.56
C SER A 26 11.82 -4.54 -8.62
N LEU A 27 11.69 -5.23 -7.49
CA LEU A 27 10.63 -4.96 -6.50
C LEU A 27 11.21 -4.17 -5.32
N PRO A 28 10.57 -3.06 -4.90
CA PRO A 28 10.97 -2.37 -3.70
C PRO A 28 10.68 -3.22 -2.45
N LEU A 29 11.45 -2.97 -1.40
CA LEU A 29 10.98 -3.24 -0.05
C LEU A 29 9.83 -2.28 0.24
N ILE A 30 8.67 -2.82 0.61
CA ILE A 30 7.52 -2.01 1.01
C ILE A 30 7.18 -2.26 2.47
N ALA A 31 6.65 -1.22 3.12
CA ALA A 31 5.94 -1.37 4.38
C ALA A 31 4.70 -0.49 4.35
N CYS A 32 3.60 -1.02 4.87
CA CYS A 32 2.34 -0.31 4.95
C CYS A 32 1.80 -0.44 6.38
N TYR A 33 1.28 0.66 6.89
CA TYR A 33 0.76 0.74 8.24
C TYR A 33 -0.59 1.43 8.22
N VAL A 34 -1.46 1.01 9.13
CA VAL A 34 -2.74 1.67 9.39
C VAL A 34 -2.84 2.10 10.84
N SER A 35 -3.62 3.13 11.11
CA SER A 35 -3.85 3.66 12.44
C SER A 35 -5.25 4.26 12.54
N THR A 36 -5.93 4.08 13.66
CA THR A 36 -7.22 4.72 13.93
C THR A 36 -7.05 6.12 14.54
N ASP A 37 -5.89 6.41 15.15
CA ASP A 37 -5.67 7.59 16.00
C ASP A 37 -4.36 8.35 15.71
N GLN A 38 -3.55 7.89 14.76
CA GLN A 38 -2.17 8.34 14.44
C GLN A 38 -1.13 8.11 15.55
N GLN A 39 -1.48 7.46 16.65
CA GLN A 39 -0.57 7.17 17.76
C GLN A 39 -0.06 5.73 17.67
N THR A 40 -0.95 4.78 17.39
CA THR A 40 -0.58 3.37 17.24
C THR A 40 -0.67 2.96 15.78
N TRP A 41 0.42 2.44 15.24
CA TRP A 41 0.52 2.02 13.84
C TRP A 41 0.68 0.51 13.75
N ILE A 42 -0.23 -0.15 13.04
CA ILE A 42 -0.25 -1.60 12.87
C ILE A 42 0.26 -1.92 11.47
N SER A 43 1.23 -2.83 11.37
CA SER A 43 1.72 -3.31 10.08
C SER A 43 0.62 -4.07 9.34
N VAL A 44 0.42 -3.72 8.07
CA VAL A 44 -0.53 -4.39 7.18
C VAL A 44 0.11 -5.63 6.58
N ALA A 45 -0.64 -6.73 6.50
CA ALA A 45 -0.18 -7.97 5.89
C ALA A 45 0.08 -7.79 4.39
N GLN A 46 1.10 -8.48 3.86
CA GLN A 46 1.33 -8.55 2.41
C GLN A 46 0.63 -9.75 1.78
N VAL A 47 0.32 -10.77 2.58
CA VAL A 47 -0.37 -11.98 2.17
C VAL A 47 -1.64 -12.10 3.02
N PRO A 48 -2.80 -11.69 2.50
CA PRO A 48 -4.06 -11.84 3.22
C PRO A 48 -4.44 -13.31 3.38
N ILE A 49 -5.09 -13.68 4.49
CA ILE A 49 -5.62 -15.03 4.72
C ILE A 49 -7.02 -15.15 4.09
N SER A 50 -7.80 -14.07 4.15
CA SER A 50 -9.11 -13.91 3.55
C SER A 50 -9.13 -12.76 2.56
N ALA A 51 -9.99 -12.84 1.54
CA ALA A 51 -10.22 -11.74 0.59
C ALA A 51 -10.78 -10.46 1.23
N SER A 52 -11.26 -10.53 2.48
CA SER A 52 -11.73 -9.40 3.28
C SER A 52 -10.64 -8.73 4.12
N ASP A 53 -9.48 -9.35 4.27
CA ASP A 53 -8.42 -8.82 5.12
C ASP A 53 -7.82 -7.56 4.48
N THR A 54 -7.42 -6.61 5.32
CA THR A 54 -6.60 -5.48 4.85
C THR A 54 -5.22 -6.00 4.45
N PHE A 55 -4.80 -5.73 3.22
CA PHE A 55 -3.45 -6.08 2.75
C PHE A 55 -2.82 -4.97 1.92
N CYS A 56 -1.51 -5.02 1.80
CA CYS A 56 -0.74 -4.05 1.03
C CYS A 56 0.33 -4.74 0.17
N GLY A 57 0.39 -4.39 -1.11
CA GLY A 57 1.28 -5.05 -2.05
C GLY A 57 1.72 -4.18 -3.22
N VAL A 58 2.80 -4.60 -3.88
CA VAL A 58 3.19 -4.02 -5.18
C VAL A 58 2.23 -4.53 -6.24
N THR A 59 1.71 -3.61 -7.05
CA THR A 59 0.69 -3.83 -8.07
C THR A 59 1.16 -3.26 -9.40
N GLY A 60 0.63 -3.80 -10.52
CA GLY A 60 0.90 -3.27 -11.86
C GLY A 60 2.36 -3.39 -12.33
N VAL A 61 3.15 -4.31 -11.75
CA VAL A 61 4.53 -4.58 -12.21
C VAL A 61 4.50 -4.99 -13.69
N GLY A 62 5.36 -4.39 -14.50
CA GLY A 62 5.38 -4.61 -15.95
C GLY A 62 4.33 -3.81 -16.74
N THR A 63 3.54 -2.96 -16.09
CA THR A 63 2.58 -2.05 -16.74
C THR A 63 3.08 -0.60 -16.72
N ALA A 64 2.36 0.30 -17.39
CA ALA A 64 2.66 1.74 -17.38
C ALA A 64 2.33 2.43 -16.03
N SER A 65 1.63 1.75 -15.12
CA SER A 65 1.15 2.35 -13.87
C SER A 65 1.34 1.41 -12.69
N PRO A 66 2.59 1.08 -12.33
CA PRO A 66 2.83 0.32 -11.11
C PRO A 66 2.56 1.17 -9.87
N GLY A 67 2.28 0.51 -8.76
CA GLY A 67 1.93 1.16 -7.51
C GLY A 67 2.10 0.24 -6.30
N VAL A 68 2.16 0.83 -5.10
CA VAL A 68 1.89 0.10 -3.86
C VAL A 68 0.45 0.37 -3.48
N THR A 69 -0.35 -0.68 -3.41
CA THR A 69 -1.79 -0.56 -3.15
C THR A 69 -2.14 -1.17 -1.82
N LEU A 70 -2.78 -0.37 -0.97
CA LEU A 70 -3.52 -0.81 0.21
C LEU A 70 -4.95 -1.18 -0.24
N ILE A 71 -5.42 -2.37 0.12
CA ILE A 71 -6.73 -2.91 -0.25
C ILE A 71 -7.47 -3.32 1.02
N ASN A 72 -8.80 -3.17 1.02
CA ASN A 72 -9.69 -3.44 2.15
C ASN A 72 -9.30 -2.67 3.44
N GLY A 73 -8.78 -1.46 3.30
CA GLY A 73 -8.62 -0.54 4.42
C GLY A 73 -9.98 -0.10 4.97
N ILE A 74 -10.02 0.22 6.26
CA ILE A 74 -11.23 0.70 6.93
C ILE A 74 -11.39 2.19 6.64
N GLN A 75 -12.55 2.60 6.14
CA GLN A 75 -12.83 4.01 5.84
C GLN A 75 -12.58 4.90 7.06
N GLY A 76 -11.83 5.98 6.86
CA GLY A 76 -11.51 6.96 7.91
C GLY A 76 -10.22 6.67 8.67
N ASP A 77 -9.71 5.44 8.62
CA ASP A 77 -8.41 5.10 9.19
C ASP A 77 -7.28 5.81 8.43
N TYR A 78 -6.22 6.14 9.16
CA TYR A 78 -5.00 6.67 8.59
C TYR A 78 -4.17 5.55 7.99
N PHE A 79 -3.49 5.84 6.89
CA PHE A 79 -2.51 4.95 6.30
C PHE A 79 -1.15 5.64 6.17
N TYR A 80 -0.09 4.84 6.20
CA TYR A 80 1.27 5.23 5.86
C TYR A 80 1.91 4.13 5.01
N ILE A 81 2.33 4.47 3.80
CA ILE A 81 2.97 3.55 2.85
C ILE A 81 4.36 4.05 2.56
N VAL A 82 5.34 3.14 2.58
CA VAL A 82 6.72 3.42 2.18
C VAL A 82 7.23 2.35 1.20
N ALA A 83 8.00 2.78 0.20
CA ALA A 83 8.72 1.92 -0.73
C ALA A 83 10.19 2.36 -0.83
N ILE A 84 11.12 1.43 -0.66
CA ILE A 84 12.57 1.65 -0.63
C ILE A 84 13.23 0.63 -1.57
N TRP A 85 14.27 1.04 -2.29
CA TRP A 85 15.10 0.19 -3.14
C TRP A 85 16.51 0.10 -2.55
#